data_AF-A0A2P5FNB6-F1
#
_entry.id   AF-A0A2P5FNB6-F1
#
_cell.length_a   1.000
_cell.length_b   1.000
_cell.length_c   1.000
_cell.angle_alpha   90.00
_cell.angle_beta   90.00
_cell.angle_gamma   90.00
#
_symmetry.space_group_name_H-M   'P 1'
#
loop_
_entity.id
_entity.type
_entity.pdbx_description
1 polymer ?
#
loop_
_entity_poly.entity_id
_entity_poly.type
_entity_poly.pdbx_seq_one_letter_code
_entity_poly.pdbx_strand_id
1 'polypeptide(L)'
;MASLLSMPRTALPHECMPPAPCPFRQGYAIGPEASGVFATERLILGTSDEGTRVISDVMFGCANESEHSIVNDTRFNGVFGLGYHSEYLVKKLGS
;
A
#
# COMPACT_ATOMS: atom_id res chain seq x y z
N MET A 1 -30.43 9.16 0.97
CA MET A 1 -29.58 10.35 1.11
C MET A 1 -28.15 9.90 0.93
N ALA A 2 -27.53 10.23 -0.20
CA ALA A 2 -26.14 9.89 -0.48
C ALA A 2 -25.25 10.90 0.26
N SER A 3 -24.65 10.49 1.37
CA SER A 3 -23.65 11.30 2.06
C SER A 3 -22.36 11.26 1.25
N LEU A 4 -22.19 12.29 0.42
CA LEU A 4 -20.92 12.73 -0.12
C LEU A 4 -20.03 13.24 1.03
N LEU A 5 -19.50 12.32 1.84
CA LEU A 5 -18.36 12.65 2.69
C LEU A 5 -17.12 12.51 1.81
N SER A 6 -16.70 13.66 1.27
CA SER A 6 -15.33 13.99 0.89
C SER A 6 -14.33 12.99 1.50
N MET A 7 -13.98 11.95 0.75
CA MET A 7 -12.79 11.17 1.06
C MET A 7 -11.64 12.18 1.05
N PRO A 8 -10.84 12.29 2.13
CA PRO A 8 -9.72 13.19 2.12
C PRO A 8 -8.90 12.78 0.90
N ARG A 9 -8.61 13.74 0.03
CA ARG A 9 -7.65 13.58 -1.06
C ARG A 9 -6.51 12.75 -0.50
N THR A 10 -6.28 11.58 -1.09
CA THR A 10 -5.00 10.90 -1.02
C THR A 10 -3.95 11.99 -1.06
N ALA A 11 -3.18 12.13 0.03
CA ALA A 11 -2.09 13.10 0.07
C ALA A 11 -1.31 12.89 -1.23
N LEU A 12 -1.35 13.89 -2.10
CA LEU A 12 -0.63 13.80 -3.35
C LEU A 12 0.84 13.55 -2.98
N PRO A 13 1.62 12.77 -3.74
CA PRO A 13 3.05 12.55 -3.46
C PRO A 13 3.86 13.83 -3.20
N HIS A 14 3.34 14.98 -3.63
CA HIS A 14 3.88 16.32 -3.43
C HIS A 14 3.69 16.94 -2.02
N GLU A 15 2.80 16.42 -1.18
CA GLU A 15 2.51 17.02 0.16
C GLU A 15 3.28 16.34 1.30
N CYS A 16 3.95 15.22 1.02
CA CYS A 16 4.79 14.54 1.98
C CYS A 16 6.20 15.13 1.95
N MET A 17 6.35 16.28 2.62
CA MET A 17 7.64 16.95 2.78
C MET A 17 8.40 16.38 3.98
N PRO A 18 9.64 15.89 3.79
CA PRO A 18 10.53 15.60 4.91
C PRO A 18 10.66 16.83 5.83
N PRO A 19 10.69 16.68 7.17
CA PRO A 19 10.82 15.43 7.93
C PRO A 19 9.49 14.81 8.37
N ALA A 20 8.35 15.33 7.91
CA ALA A 20 7.06 14.84 8.38
C ALA A 20 6.77 13.43 7.81
N PRO A 21 6.33 12.46 8.65
CA PRO A 21 5.88 11.18 8.15
C PRO A 21 4.67 11.37 7.24
N CYS A 22 4.62 10.60 6.15
CA CYS A 22 3.56 10.67 5.13
C CYS A 22 2.41 9.73 5.52
N PRO A 23 1.30 10.21 6.10
CA PRO A 23 0.25 9.32 6.57
C PRO A 23 -0.52 8.71 5.39
N PHE A 24 -0.99 7.49 5.56
CA PHE A 24 -1.91 6.86 4.62
C PHE A 24 -3.10 6.23 5.33
N ARG A 25 -4.17 6.05 4.56
CA ARG A 25 -5.40 5.37 4.98
C ARG A 25 -5.96 4.60 3.79
N GLN A 26 -6.08 3.28 3.91
CA GLN A 26 -6.57 2.40 2.86
C GLN A 26 -7.73 1.55 3.39
N GLY A 27 -8.93 1.79 2.88
CA GLY A 27 -10.10 0.94 3.12
C GLY A 27 -10.15 -0.22 2.12
N TYR A 28 -10.48 -1.41 2.60
CA TYR A 28 -10.71 -2.58 1.76
C TYR A 28 -12.21 -2.77 1.52
N ALA A 29 -12.58 -3.37 0.38
CA ALA A 29 -13.98 -3.51 -0.04
C ALA A 29 -14.88 -4.23 0.99
N ILE A 30 -14.29 -5.04 1.87
CA ILE A 30 -14.99 -5.87 2.86
C ILE A 30 -15.19 -5.13 4.20
N GLY A 31 -14.74 -3.87 4.31
CA GLY A 31 -14.87 -3.04 5.52
C GLY A 31 -13.58 -2.78 6.30
N PRO A 32 -12.63 -3.73 6.44
CA PRO A 32 -11.35 -3.48 7.11
C PRO A 32 -10.59 -2.29 6.56
N GLU A 33 -9.74 -1.71 7.38
CA GLU A 33 -8.93 -0.56 7.01
C GLU A 33 -7.52 -0.69 7.58
N ALA A 34 -6.55 -0.26 6.78
CA ALA A 34 -5.17 -0.06 7.19
C ALA A 34 -4.85 1.44 7.25
N SER A 35 -4.16 1.87 8.30
CA SER A 35 -3.63 3.23 8.42
C SER A 35 -2.23 3.19 9.01
N GLY A 36 -1.41 4.18 8.67
CA GLY A 36 -0.01 4.24 9.09
C GLY A 36 0.76 5.26 8.27
N VAL A 37 2.02 4.95 7.95
CA VAL A 37 2.90 5.83 7.17
C VAL A 37 3.38 5.17 5.88
N PHE A 38 3.54 5.94 4.81
CA PHE A 38 4.19 5.45 3.60
C PHE A 38 5.69 5.31 3.83
N ALA A 39 6.25 4.23 3.27
CA ALA A 39 7.68 3.96 3.19
C ALA A 39 8.03 3.56 1.75
N THR A 40 9.33 3.57 1.45
CA THR A 40 9.88 3.09 0.18
C THR A 40 10.77 1.89 0.45
N GLU A 41 10.58 0.79 -0.26
CA GLU A 41 11.33 -0.45 -0.07
C GLU A 41 11.63 -1.15 -1.40
N ARG A 42 12.53 -2.13 -1.33
CA ARG A 42 12.89 -3.04 -2.41
C ARG A 42 12.17 -4.38 -2.26
N LEU A 43 11.52 -4.81 -3.34
CA LEU A 43 10.93 -6.14 -3.45
C LEU A 43 11.81 -7.06 -4.30
N ILE A 44 11.95 -8.31 -3.86
CA ILE A 44 12.66 -9.36 -4.60
C ILE A 44 11.64 -10.45 -4.90
N LEU A 45 11.39 -10.71 -6.18
CA LEU A 45 10.37 -11.64 -6.65
C LEU A 45 11.02 -12.74 -7.48
N GLY A 46 10.61 -13.99 -7.25
CA GLY A 46 10.98 -15.09 -8.13
C GLY A 46 10.30 -14.95 -9.49
N THR A 47 10.98 -15.34 -10.56
CA THR A 47 10.44 -15.37 -11.92
C THR A 47 10.19 -16.81 -12.37
N SER A 48 9.35 -17.01 -13.39
CA SER A 48 8.93 -18.35 -13.85
C SER A 48 10.05 -19.18 -14.48
N ASP A 49 11.19 -18.56 -14.77
CA ASP A 49 12.41 -19.16 -15.28
C ASP A 49 13.45 -19.43 -14.17
N GLU A 50 12.99 -19.53 -12.91
CA GLU A 50 13.81 -19.73 -11.70
C GLU A 50 14.79 -18.57 -11.41
N GLY A 51 14.61 -17.44 -12.10
CA GLY A 51 15.35 -16.22 -11.85
C GLY A 51 14.77 -15.39 -10.69
N THR A 52 15.33 -14.20 -10.51
CA THR A 52 14.81 -13.20 -9.57
C THR A 52 14.73 -11.83 -10.24
N ARG A 53 13.67 -11.08 -9.93
CA ARG A 53 13.50 -9.68 -10.33
C ARG A 53 13.50 -8.81 -9.08
N VAL A 54 14.36 -7.80 -9.09
CA VAL A 54 14.42 -6.78 -8.05
C VAL A 54 13.65 -5.56 -8.52
N ILE A 55 12.67 -5.13 -7.73
CA ILE A 55 11.91 -3.91 -7.95
C ILE A 55 12.27 -2.94 -6.82
N SER A 56 12.98 -1.88 -7.17
CA SER A 56 13.38 -0.83 -6.24
C SER A 56 12.32 0.27 -6.19
N ASP A 57 12.41 1.13 -5.18
CA ASP A 57 11.58 2.32 -5.02
C ASP A 57 10.07 2.03 -5.05
N VAL A 58 9.68 0.93 -4.41
CA VAL A 58 8.27 0.57 -4.23
C VAL A 58 7.75 1.31 -3.02
N MET A 59 6.82 2.24 -3.26
CA MET A 59 6.10 2.91 -2.18
C MET A 59 5.00 1.98 -1.65
N PHE A 60 4.97 1.75 -0.35
CA PHE A 60 3.96 0.91 0.31
C PHE A 60 3.65 1.46 1.71
N GLY A 61 2.51 1.09 2.27
CA GLY A 61 2.07 1.55 3.58
C GLY A 61 2.55 0.64 4.71
N CYS A 62 3.33 1.19 5.64
CA CYS A 62 3.63 0.56 6.93
C CYS A 62 2.44 0.79 7.86
N ALA A 63 1.52 -0.17 7.89
CA ALA A 63 0.31 -0.10 8.71
C ALA A 63 0.63 -0.37 10.18
N ASN A 64 -0.05 0.35 11.08
CA ASN A 64 -0.11 -0.03 12.48
C ASN A 64 -0.99 -1.28 12.62
N GLU A 65 -0.69 -2.14 13.60
CA GLU A 65 -1.62 -3.18 13.99
C GLU A 65 -2.94 -2.55 14.43
N SER A 66 -4.03 -3.00 13.84
CA SER A 66 -5.38 -2.59 14.21
C SER A 66 -6.20 -3.81 14.56
N GLU A 67 -7.15 -3.65 15.48
CA GLU A 67 -8.11 -4.71 15.83
C GLU A 67 -8.95 -5.17 14.62
N HIS A 68 -8.91 -4.44 13.51
CA HIS A 68 -9.69 -4.67 12.29
C HIS A 68 -8.76 -4.89 11.09
N SER A 69 -7.65 -5.59 11.32
CA SER A 69 -6.77 -6.02 10.24
C SER A 69 -7.51 -6.94 9.28
N ILE A 70 -7.36 -6.69 7.97
CA ILE A 70 -7.82 -7.62 6.94
C ILE A 70 -7.07 -8.95 6.99
N VAL A 71 -5.88 -8.93 7.60
CA VAL A 71 -5.05 -10.09 7.84
C VAL A 71 -5.24 -10.50 9.30
N ASN A 72 -6.17 -11.42 9.55
CA ASN A 72 -6.38 -12.05 10.86
C ASN A 72 -5.63 -13.40 10.99
N ASP A 73 -4.66 -13.62 10.11
CA ASP A 73 -3.83 -14.83 10.08
C ASP A 73 -2.37 -14.40 10.21
N THR A 74 -1.72 -14.84 11.29
CA THR A 74 -0.38 -14.44 11.69
C THR A 74 0.72 -14.91 10.72
N ARG A 75 0.38 -15.74 9.73
CA ARG A 75 1.29 -16.15 8.66
C ARG A 75 1.50 -15.08 7.59
N PHE A 76 0.66 -14.04 7.58
CA PHE A 76 0.72 -12.97 6.61
C PHE A 76 1.00 -11.63 7.31
N ASN A 77 1.80 -10.78 6.67
CA ASN A 77 2.27 -9.52 7.27
C ASN A 77 1.72 -8.29 6.52
N GLY A 78 0.82 -8.48 5.56
CA GLY A 78 0.26 -7.38 4.76
C GLY A 78 -0.50 -7.84 3.52
N VAL A 79 -0.80 -6.87 2.66
CA VAL A 79 -1.59 -7.06 1.43
C VAL A 79 -0.92 -6.33 0.28
N PHE A 80 -0.80 -7.01 -0.87
CA PHE A 80 -0.42 -6.36 -2.14
C PHE A 80 -1.67 -5.97 -2.93
N GLY A 81 -1.86 -4.67 -3.16
CA GLY A 81 -2.90 -4.17 -4.04
C GLY A 81 -2.59 -4.50 -5.51
N LEU A 82 -3.54 -5.15 -6.19
CA LEU A 82 -3.45 -5.51 -7.61
C LEU A 82 -4.27 -4.58 -8.53
N GLY A 83 -4.61 -3.39 -8.05
CA GLY A 83 -5.38 -2.40 -8.80
C GLY A 83 -4.55 -1.67 -9.86
N TYR A 84 -5.12 -0.58 -10.41
CA TYR A 84 -4.52 0.19 -11.51
C TYR A 84 -3.88 1.54 -11.14
N HIS A 85 -3.96 1.99 -9.88
CA HIS A 85 -3.25 3.17 -9.39
C HIS A 85 -1.72 3.01 -9.44
N SER A 86 -1.01 4.13 -9.54
CA SER A 86 0.45 4.23 -9.76
C SER A 86 1.31 3.58 -8.69
N GLU A 87 0.80 3.55 -7.46
CA GLU A 87 1.41 3.01 -6.26
C GLU A 87 1.22 1.50 -6.12
N TYR A 88 0.39 0.87 -6.96
CA TYR A 88 0.19 -0.57 -6.90
C TYR A 88 1.32 -1.36 -7.56
N LEU A 89 1.60 -2.52 -6.98
CA LEU A 89 2.67 -3.42 -7.41
C LEU A 89 2.58 -3.78 -8.90
N VAL A 90 1.36 -3.97 -9.41
CA VAL A 90 1.12 -4.36 -10.81
C VAL A 90 1.69 -3.33 -11.80
N LYS A 91 1.68 -2.04 -11.46
CA LYS A 91 2.29 -1.00 -12.31
C LYS A 91 3.81 -1.05 -12.32
N LYS A 92 4.43 -1.51 -11.22
CA LYS A 92 5.89 -1.66 -11.09
C LYS A 92 6.41 -2.98 -11.68
N LEU A 93 5.53 -3.96 -11.88
CA LEU A 93 5.87 -5.26 -12.47
C LEU A 93 5.99 -5.22 -14.00
N GLY A 94 5.22 -4.35 -14.66
CA GLY A 94 5.18 -4.24 -16.12
C GLY A 94 6.06 -3.13 -16.71
N SER A 95 6.88 -2.48 -15.89
CA SER A 95 7.83 -1.43 -16.31
C SER A 95 9.22 -1.98 -16.63
#